data_AF-A0A0G4HR50-F1
#
_entry.id   AF-A0A0G4HR50-F1
#
_cell.length_a   1.000
_cell.length_b   1.000
_cell.length_c   1.000
_cell.angle_alpha   90.00
_cell.angle_beta   90.00
_cell.angle_gamma   90.00
#
_symmetry.space_group_name_H-M   'P 1'
#
loop_
_entity.id
_entity.type
_entity.pdbx_description
1 polymer ?
#
loop_
_entity_poly.entity_id
_entity_poly.type
_entity_poly.pdbx_seq_one_letter_code
_entity_poly.pdbx_strand_id
1 'polypeptide(L)'
;MAIDVDKLKVLAEVKRVVEVFDPKKKNRRTWFSQFHDKVKAGNLNVDEYKLLLGMYFVNTDLVQQWDEKRGICSTVDEVDAWFLDAYGGGGMEEKQAVYTMADVKLSVVDAFQPFVDRFIDTFMAANANAIRNHRIIPFINTLYPEMREALEIEPAFSKSNDLVKRTEHLHAKLQKKARAKLATV
;
A
#
# COMPACT_ATOMS: atom_id res chain seq x y z
N MET A 1 34.20 -1.78 -2.67
CA MET A 1 34.63 -0.53 -3.35
C MET A 1 34.35 0.63 -2.41
N ALA A 2 35.04 1.76 -2.52
CA ALA A 2 34.67 2.94 -1.72
C ALA A 2 33.32 3.50 -2.22
N ILE A 3 32.46 3.91 -1.30
CA ILE A 3 31.14 4.47 -1.60
C ILE A 3 31.32 5.94 -1.98
N ASP A 4 30.88 6.33 -3.19
CA ASP A 4 30.90 7.73 -3.62
C ASP A 4 29.67 8.46 -3.08
N VAL A 5 29.86 9.15 -1.96
CA VAL A 5 28.79 9.88 -1.27
C VAL A 5 28.30 11.08 -2.10
N ASP A 6 29.14 11.71 -2.92
CA ASP A 6 28.73 12.89 -3.69
C ASP A 6 27.88 12.48 -4.89
N LYS A 7 28.22 11.35 -5.53
CA LYS A 7 27.35 10.69 -6.51
C LYS A 7 26.00 10.30 -5.91
N LEU A 8 26.00 9.74 -4.69
CA LEU A 8 24.76 9.44 -3.97
C LEU A 8 23.98 10.70 -3.59
N LYS A 9 24.60 11.84 -3.31
CA LYS A 9 23.88 13.10 -3.06
C LYS A 9 23.22 13.63 -4.34
N VAL A 10 23.93 13.64 -5.46
CA VAL A 10 23.37 14.04 -6.78
C VAL A 10 22.20 13.13 -7.17
N LEU A 11 22.33 11.83 -6.90
CA LEU A 11 21.24 10.89 -7.09
C LEU A 11 20.19 10.96 -5.97
N ALA A 12 20.51 11.41 -4.76
CA ALA A 12 19.52 11.64 -3.71
C ALA A 12 18.72 12.92 -3.98
N GLU A 13 19.22 13.85 -4.80
CA GLU A 13 18.38 14.89 -5.41
C GLU A 13 17.32 14.28 -6.36
N VAL A 14 17.48 13.02 -6.81
CA VAL A 14 16.41 12.22 -7.43
C VAL A 14 15.26 11.96 -6.45
N LYS A 15 15.40 12.21 -5.13
CA LYS A 15 14.24 12.34 -4.21
C LYS A 15 13.24 13.39 -4.66
N ARG A 16 13.63 14.38 -5.48
CA ARG A 16 12.69 15.31 -6.12
C ARG A 16 11.92 14.70 -7.28
N VAL A 17 12.29 13.53 -7.79
CA VAL A 17 11.76 12.96 -9.04
C VAL A 17 11.09 11.59 -8.84
N VAL A 18 11.44 10.81 -7.81
CA VAL A 18 10.68 9.62 -7.39
C VAL A 18 10.28 9.83 -5.93
N GLU A 19 9.00 9.83 -5.65
CA GLU A 19 8.52 9.90 -4.26
C GLU A 19 8.89 8.61 -3.50
N VAL A 20 9.04 8.68 -2.17
CA VAL A 20 9.31 7.54 -1.27
C VAL A 20 8.45 6.31 -1.52
N PHE A 21 9.00 5.10 -1.38
CA PHE A 21 8.26 3.87 -1.62
C PHE A 21 7.22 3.65 -0.52
N ASP A 22 5.95 3.57 -0.93
CA ASP A 22 4.84 3.22 -0.06
C ASP A 22 4.01 2.14 -0.77
N PRO A 23 4.19 0.85 -0.41
CA PRO A 23 3.48 -0.26 -1.04
C PRO A 23 1.98 -0.27 -0.72
N LYS A 24 1.50 0.57 0.23
CA LYS A 24 0.08 0.77 0.51
C LYS A 24 -0.52 1.92 -0.30
N LYS A 25 0.25 2.65 -1.10
CA LYS A 25 -0.27 3.76 -1.92
C LYS A 25 0.05 3.63 -3.40
N LYS A 26 1.14 2.94 -3.75
CA LYS A 26 1.71 2.91 -5.09
C LYS A 26 1.63 1.52 -5.70
N ASN A 27 1.56 1.50 -7.04
CA ASN A 27 1.86 0.30 -7.79
C ASN A 27 3.36 0.00 -7.63
N ARG A 28 3.67 -1.18 -7.07
CA ARG A 28 5.02 -1.57 -6.67
C ARG A 28 5.95 -1.73 -7.87
N ARG A 29 5.49 -2.39 -8.95
CA ARG A 29 6.26 -2.54 -10.20
C ARG A 29 6.51 -1.22 -10.91
N THR A 30 5.49 -0.36 -11.02
CA THR A 30 5.63 0.95 -11.66
C THR A 30 6.61 1.83 -10.89
N TRP A 31 6.51 1.85 -9.56
CA TRP A 31 7.46 2.59 -8.73
C TRP A 31 8.89 2.07 -8.94
N PHE A 32 9.07 0.75 -8.93
CA PHE A 32 10.38 0.14 -9.10
C PHE A 32 10.99 0.41 -10.48
N SER A 33 10.19 0.29 -11.55
CA SER A 33 10.64 0.64 -12.91
C SER A 33 11.09 2.11 -12.98
N GLN A 34 10.32 3.04 -12.42
CA GLN A 34 10.67 4.46 -12.41
C GLN A 34 11.93 4.75 -11.60
N PHE A 35 12.12 4.04 -10.48
CA PHE A 35 13.34 4.11 -9.69
C PHE A 35 14.53 3.59 -10.50
N HIS A 36 14.45 2.36 -10.99
CA HIS A 36 15.49 1.67 -11.75
C HIS A 36 15.94 2.46 -12.98
N ASP A 37 14.99 2.96 -13.80
CA ASP A 37 15.31 3.72 -15.03
C ASP A 37 16.11 5.00 -14.74
N LYS A 38 15.84 5.65 -13.61
CA LYS A 38 16.54 6.89 -13.22
C LYS A 38 17.92 6.63 -12.65
N VAL A 39 18.08 5.57 -11.86
CA VAL A 39 19.37 5.25 -11.23
C VAL A 39 20.32 4.54 -12.19
N LYS A 40 19.81 3.92 -13.27
CA LYS A 40 20.61 3.31 -14.34
C LYS A 40 21.61 4.29 -14.97
N ALA A 41 21.22 5.56 -15.13
CA ALA A 41 22.10 6.61 -15.64
C ALA A 41 23.25 6.96 -14.68
N GLY A 42 23.13 6.60 -13.40
CA GLY A 42 24.12 6.89 -12.37
C GLY A 42 25.33 5.95 -12.37
N ASN A 43 25.32 4.83 -13.12
CA ASN A 43 26.40 3.83 -13.12
C ASN A 43 26.84 3.41 -11.70
N LEU A 44 25.88 3.14 -10.82
CA LEU A 44 26.12 2.80 -9.42
C LEU A 44 26.80 1.44 -9.28
N ASN A 45 27.72 1.32 -8.33
CA ASN A 45 28.12 0.00 -7.86
C ASN A 45 27.04 -0.61 -6.95
N VAL A 46 27.14 -1.90 -6.64
CA VAL A 46 26.13 -2.61 -5.85
C VAL A 46 25.88 -1.99 -4.47
N ASP A 47 26.92 -1.53 -3.77
CA ASP A 47 26.80 -0.96 -2.42
C ASP A 47 26.15 0.43 -2.47
N GLU A 48 26.50 1.25 -3.47
CA GLU A 48 25.83 2.52 -3.75
C GLU A 48 24.35 2.32 -4.08
N TYR A 49 24.03 1.35 -4.94
CA TYR A 49 22.66 1.02 -5.33
C TYR A 49 21.81 0.59 -4.12
N LYS A 50 22.37 -0.28 -3.27
CA LYS A 50 21.72 -0.73 -2.04
C LYS A 50 21.40 0.41 -1.07
N LEU A 51 22.38 1.29 -0.85
CA LEU A 51 22.18 2.45 0.02
C LEU A 51 21.12 3.37 -0.54
N LEU A 52 21.17 3.66 -1.85
CA LEU A 52 20.20 4.53 -2.48
C LEU A 52 18.79 3.95 -2.38
N LEU A 53 18.58 2.66 -2.68
CA LEU A 53 17.28 2.00 -2.53
C LEU A 53 16.76 2.10 -1.09
N GLY A 54 17.60 1.83 -0.09
CA GLY A 54 17.24 1.95 1.32
C GLY A 54 16.80 3.35 1.74
N MET A 55 17.34 4.41 1.12
CA MET A 55 16.93 5.79 1.39
C MET A 55 15.49 6.12 0.94
N TYR A 56 14.88 5.28 0.10
CA TYR A 56 13.48 5.41 -0.33
C TYR A 56 12.50 4.62 0.53
N PHE A 57 12.97 3.79 1.46
CA PHE A 57 12.12 3.10 2.43
C PHE A 57 11.87 3.98 3.64
N VAL A 58 10.59 4.25 3.92
CA VAL A 58 10.15 5.15 4.99
C VAL A 58 9.43 4.46 6.14
N ASN A 59 9.00 3.21 5.96
CA ASN A 59 8.40 2.42 7.03
C ASN A 59 9.48 1.54 7.67
N THR A 60 9.51 1.49 9.00
CA THR A 60 10.40 0.65 9.82
C THR A 60 10.40 -0.81 9.36
N ASP A 61 9.23 -1.36 9.01
CA ASP A 61 9.14 -2.75 8.53
C ASP A 61 9.91 -2.97 7.22
N LEU A 62 9.82 -2.01 6.29
CA LEU A 62 10.53 -2.08 5.00
C LEU A 62 12.03 -1.92 5.20
N VAL A 63 12.45 -1.02 6.10
CA VAL A 63 13.86 -0.83 6.45
C VAL A 63 14.42 -2.10 7.07
N GLN A 64 13.68 -2.73 7.99
CA GLN A 64 14.11 -3.97 8.62
C GLN A 64 14.25 -5.13 7.63
N GLN A 65 13.22 -5.37 6.80
CA GLN A 65 13.26 -6.41 5.75
C GLN A 65 14.44 -6.18 4.80
N TRP A 66 14.72 -4.92 4.48
CA TRP A 66 15.85 -4.56 3.64
C TRP A 66 17.19 -4.79 4.32
N ASP A 67 17.35 -4.41 5.59
CA ASP A 67 18.60 -4.59 6.33
C ASP A 67 18.96 -6.06 6.50
N GLU A 68 17.97 -6.94 6.68
CA GLU A 68 18.15 -8.40 6.72
C GLU A 68 18.64 -8.98 5.37
N LYS A 69 18.33 -8.32 4.25
CA LYS A 69 18.54 -8.86 2.90
C LYS A 69 19.67 -8.17 2.12
N ARG A 70 19.96 -6.90 2.38
CA ARG A 70 20.97 -6.14 1.63
C ARG A 70 22.39 -6.71 1.76
N GLY A 71 22.68 -7.44 2.84
CA GLY A 71 23.98 -8.06 3.09
C GLY A 71 24.26 -9.30 2.23
N ILE A 72 23.21 -9.94 1.69
CA ILE A 72 23.33 -11.17 0.89
C ILE A 72 23.33 -10.90 -0.62
N CYS A 73 22.81 -9.75 -1.08
CA CYS A 73 22.91 -9.36 -2.48
C CYS A 73 24.34 -8.94 -2.82
N SER A 74 24.95 -9.50 -3.84
CA SER A 74 26.30 -9.19 -4.34
C SER A 74 26.30 -8.47 -5.69
N THR A 75 25.17 -8.49 -6.42
CA THR A 75 24.99 -7.79 -7.70
C THR A 75 23.75 -6.88 -7.69
N VAL A 76 23.67 -5.95 -8.66
CA VAL A 76 22.47 -5.12 -8.86
C VAL A 76 21.26 -5.98 -9.23
N ASP A 77 21.45 -6.96 -10.12
CA ASP A 77 20.39 -7.89 -10.54
C ASP A 77 19.80 -8.68 -9.36
N GLU A 78 20.62 -9.05 -8.37
CA GLU A 78 20.14 -9.71 -7.15
C GLU A 78 19.33 -8.78 -6.24
N VAL A 79 19.68 -7.49 -6.18
CA VAL A 79 18.87 -6.49 -5.48
C VAL A 79 17.52 -6.31 -6.18
N ASP A 80 17.53 -6.25 -7.51
CA ASP A 80 16.32 -6.09 -8.31
C ASP A 80 15.39 -7.31 -8.21
N ALA A 81 15.96 -8.50 -8.31
CA ALA A 81 15.24 -9.75 -8.13
C ALA A 81 14.61 -9.84 -6.74
N TRP A 82 15.34 -9.47 -5.69
CA TRP A 82 14.81 -9.43 -4.33
C TRP A 82 13.62 -8.47 -4.22
N PHE A 83 13.74 -7.24 -4.75
CA PHE A 83 12.65 -6.27 -4.67
C PHE A 83 11.40 -6.78 -5.40
N LEU A 84 11.58 -7.36 -6.59
CA LEU A 84 10.48 -7.88 -7.40
C LEU A 84 9.86 -9.15 -6.82
N ASP A 85 10.63 -10.00 -6.14
CA ASP A 85 10.10 -11.16 -5.41
C ASP A 85 9.27 -10.69 -4.19
N ALA A 86 9.84 -9.80 -3.37
CA ALA A 86 9.20 -9.29 -2.17
C ALA A 86 7.96 -8.43 -2.47
N TYR A 87 7.99 -7.64 -3.54
CA TYR A 87 7.01 -6.58 -3.79
C TYR A 87 6.38 -6.61 -5.19
N GLY A 88 6.89 -7.40 -6.13
CA GLY A 88 6.38 -7.41 -7.52
C GLY A 88 5.01 -8.06 -7.69
N GLY A 89 4.51 -8.81 -6.69
CA GLY A 89 3.22 -9.50 -6.77
C GLY A 89 3.24 -10.76 -7.65
N GLY A 90 2.16 -11.53 -7.60
CA GLY A 90 1.96 -12.80 -8.30
C GLY A 90 2.32 -14.05 -7.49
N GLY A 91 2.77 -13.87 -6.25
CA GLY A 91 3.13 -14.96 -5.34
C GLY A 91 1.94 -15.67 -4.68
N MET A 92 2.24 -16.68 -3.85
CA MET A 92 1.23 -17.43 -3.09
C MET A 92 0.41 -16.52 -2.16
N GLU A 93 1.05 -15.52 -1.56
CA GLU A 93 0.39 -14.53 -0.69
C GLU A 93 -0.69 -13.72 -1.42
N GLU A 94 -0.46 -13.33 -2.67
CA GLU A 94 -1.46 -12.61 -3.48
C GLU A 94 -2.67 -13.49 -3.73
N LYS A 95 -2.45 -14.76 -4.12
CA LYS A 95 -3.55 -15.72 -4.33
C LYS A 95 -4.36 -15.94 -3.06
N GLN A 96 -3.70 -16.11 -1.92
CA GLN A 96 -4.36 -16.28 -0.63
C GLN A 96 -5.14 -15.03 -0.21
N ALA A 97 -4.60 -13.84 -0.47
CA ALA A 97 -5.26 -12.58 -0.16
C ALA A 97 -6.52 -12.36 -1.02
N VAL A 98 -6.52 -12.79 -2.30
CA VAL A 98 -7.72 -12.74 -3.15
C VAL A 98 -8.87 -13.52 -2.54
N TYR A 99 -8.62 -14.72 -2.00
CA TYR A 99 -9.65 -15.49 -1.28
C TYR A 99 -10.08 -14.79 0.00
N THR A 100 -9.12 -14.29 0.78
CA THR A 100 -9.37 -13.63 2.07
C THR A 100 -10.17 -12.33 1.91
N MET A 101 -10.08 -11.68 0.74
CA MET A 101 -10.80 -10.44 0.44
C MET A 101 -12.33 -10.58 0.56
N ALA A 102 -12.86 -11.76 0.25
CA ALA A 102 -14.30 -12.04 0.35
C ALA A 102 -14.80 -12.03 1.81
N ASP A 103 -13.92 -12.30 2.77
CA ASP A 103 -14.23 -12.36 4.20
C ASP A 103 -14.04 -11.02 4.92
N VAL A 104 -13.49 -10.02 4.22
CA VAL A 104 -13.39 -8.66 4.75
C VAL A 104 -14.75 -7.98 4.60
N LYS A 105 -15.52 -7.93 5.68
CA LYS A 105 -16.81 -7.24 5.73
C LYS A 105 -16.89 -6.38 6.98
N LEU A 106 -17.52 -5.21 6.84
CA LEU A 106 -17.87 -4.36 7.97
C LEU A 106 -19.25 -4.76 8.48
N SER A 107 -19.36 -4.99 9.79
CA SER A 107 -20.63 -5.09 10.50
C SER A 107 -21.00 -3.77 11.18
N VAL A 108 -22.28 -3.60 11.52
CA VAL A 108 -22.74 -2.43 12.28
C VAL A 108 -22.03 -2.31 13.63
N VAL A 109 -21.66 -3.42 14.27
CA VAL A 109 -21.07 -3.41 15.62
C VAL A 109 -19.55 -3.21 15.65
N ASP A 110 -18.89 -3.32 14.50
CA ASP A 110 -17.44 -3.29 14.40
C ASP A 110 -16.87 -1.89 14.64
N ALA A 111 -15.61 -1.81 15.05
CA ALA A 111 -14.88 -0.56 15.02
C ALA A 111 -14.46 -0.24 13.56
N PHE A 112 -14.68 1.01 13.13
CA PHE A 112 -14.46 1.41 11.75
C PHE A 112 -12.98 1.38 11.33
N GLN A 113 -12.09 2.00 12.11
CA GLN A 113 -10.69 2.13 11.74
C GLN A 113 -9.97 0.77 11.59
N PRO A 114 -10.11 -0.20 12.53
CA PRO A 114 -9.53 -1.53 12.36
C PRO A 114 -10.04 -2.26 11.11
N PHE A 115 -11.30 -2.07 10.73
CA PHE A 115 -11.84 -2.60 9.48
C PHE A 115 -11.16 -1.97 8.25
N VAL A 116 -11.01 -0.64 8.23
CA VAL A 116 -10.34 0.07 7.12
C VAL A 116 -8.91 -0.42 6.95
N ASP A 117 -8.16 -0.57 8.05
CA ASP A 117 -6.78 -1.04 8.02
C ASP A 117 -6.71 -2.49 7.48
N ARG A 118 -7.56 -3.39 7.99
CA ARG A 118 -7.67 -4.78 7.49
C ARG A 118 -8.02 -4.83 6.01
N PHE A 119 -8.95 -3.99 5.57
CA PHE A 119 -9.32 -3.89 4.16
C PHE A 119 -8.15 -3.42 3.29
N ILE A 120 -7.47 -2.34 3.67
CA ILE A 120 -6.35 -1.79 2.90
C ILE A 120 -5.25 -2.83 2.76
N ASP A 121 -4.90 -3.51 3.86
CA ASP A 121 -3.83 -4.50 3.87
C ASP A 121 -4.19 -5.72 3.02
N THR A 122 -5.40 -6.26 3.18
CA THR A 122 -5.88 -7.41 2.37
C THR A 122 -5.98 -7.05 0.89
N PHE A 123 -6.52 -5.87 0.57
CA PHE A 123 -6.63 -5.42 -0.81
C PHE A 123 -5.26 -5.27 -1.46
N MET A 124 -4.28 -4.70 -0.75
CA MET A 124 -2.93 -4.50 -1.29
C MET A 124 -2.13 -5.78 -1.39
N ALA A 125 -2.39 -6.77 -0.54
CA ALA A 125 -1.84 -8.11 -0.72
C ALA A 125 -2.46 -8.79 -1.97
N ALA A 126 -3.78 -8.70 -2.14
CA ALA A 126 -4.51 -9.28 -3.27
C ALA A 126 -4.26 -8.56 -4.61
N ASN A 127 -3.82 -7.30 -4.56
CA ASN A 127 -3.64 -6.45 -5.73
C ASN A 127 -2.36 -5.63 -5.57
N ALA A 128 -1.21 -6.30 -5.50
CA ALA A 128 0.10 -5.68 -5.26
C ALA A 128 0.44 -4.52 -6.21
N ASN A 129 -0.18 -4.50 -7.41
CA ASN A 129 0.03 -3.51 -8.45
C ASN A 129 -1.16 -2.56 -8.65
N ALA A 130 -2.18 -2.60 -7.78
CA ALA A 130 -3.28 -1.65 -7.85
C ALA A 130 -2.87 -0.26 -7.32
N ILE A 131 -3.33 0.78 -7.99
CA ILE A 131 -3.24 2.15 -7.46
C ILE A 131 -4.34 2.38 -6.42
N ARG A 132 -4.14 3.36 -5.53
CA ARG A 132 -5.04 3.65 -4.40
C ARG A 132 -6.53 3.72 -4.79
N ASN A 133 -6.88 4.37 -5.90
CA ASN A 133 -8.28 4.57 -6.28
C ASN A 133 -8.98 3.31 -6.83
N HIS A 134 -8.23 2.26 -7.20
CA HIS A 134 -8.85 0.97 -7.54
C HIS A 134 -9.58 0.32 -6.35
N ARG A 135 -9.35 0.82 -5.12
CA ARG A 135 -10.02 0.37 -3.90
C ARG A 135 -11.47 0.80 -3.77
N ILE A 136 -11.93 1.81 -4.52
CA ILE A 136 -13.24 2.43 -4.30
C ILE A 136 -14.37 1.41 -4.39
N ILE A 137 -14.49 0.70 -5.52
CA ILE A 137 -15.55 -0.29 -5.72
C ILE A 137 -15.41 -1.49 -4.77
N PRO A 138 -14.23 -2.12 -4.63
CA PRO A 138 -14.02 -3.17 -3.63
C PRO A 138 -14.38 -2.74 -2.21
N PHE A 139 -14.07 -1.51 -1.81
CA PHE A 139 -14.40 -0.98 -0.49
C PHE A 139 -15.90 -0.83 -0.29
N ILE A 140 -16.64 -0.35 -1.29
CA ILE A 140 -18.11 -0.26 -1.21
C ILE A 140 -18.72 -1.66 -1.03
N ASN A 141 -18.16 -2.67 -1.70
CA ASN A 141 -18.66 -4.04 -1.63
C ASN A 141 -18.48 -4.72 -0.27
N THR A 142 -17.59 -4.21 0.59
CA THR A 142 -17.35 -4.76 1.93
C THR A 142 -18.25 -4.13 3.00
N LEU A 143 -19.03 -3.10 2.65
CA LEU A 143 -19.98 -2.43 3.54
C LEU A 143 -21.29 -3.21 3.64
N TYR A 144 -21.96 -3.11 4.79
CA TYR A 144 -23.29 -3.68 4.99
C TYR A 144 -24.36 -2.91 4.18
N PRO A 145 -25.49 -3.55 3.84
CA PRO A 145 -26.47 -3.04 2.87
C PRO A 145 -26.90 -1.60 3.08
N GLU A 146 -27.26 -1.21 4.31
CA GLU A 146 -27.76 0.14 4.60
C GLU A 146 -26.72 1.24 4.32
N MET A 147 -25.43 0.94 4.46
CA MET A 147 -24.38 1.89 4.07
C MET A 147 -24.21 1.97 2.55
N ARG A 148 -24.32 0.85 1.84
CA ARG A 148 -24.21 0.83 0.38
C ARG A 148 -25.34 1.62 -0.26
N GLU A 149 -26.57 1.37 0.16
CA GLU A 149 -27.76 2.10 -0.29
C GLU A 149 -27.63 3.61 -0.03
N ALA A 150 -27.08 4.01 1.12
CA ALA A 150 -26.85 5.42 1.44
C ALA A 150 -25.79 6.07 0.52
N LEU A 151 -24.80 5.32 0.05
CA LEU A 151 -23.76 5.82 -0.86
C LEU A 151 -24.21 5.82 -2.32
N GLU A 152 -25.13 4.96 -2.72
CA GLU A 152 -25.63 4.87 -4.11
C GLU A 152 -26.32 6.15 -4.60
N ILE A 153 -26.92 6.91 -3.68
CA ILE A 153 -27.56 8.20 -3.97
C ILE A 153 -26.58 9.38 -3.91
N GLU A 154 -25.33 9.16 -3.51
CA GLU A 154 -24.29 10.19 -3.45
C GLU A 154 -23.53 10.26 -4.78
N PRO A 155 -22.95 11.43 -5.13
CA PRO A 155 -22.06 11.52 -6.28
C PRO A 155 -20.91 10.53 -6.18
N ALA A 156 -20.50 9.97 -7.33
CA ALA A 156 -19.41 9.02 -7.38
C ALA A 156 -18.10 9.60 -6.80
N PHE A 157 -17.46 8.82 -5.92
CA PHE A 157 -16.20 9.21 -5.30
C PHE A 157 -15.05 9.04 -6.30
N SER A 158 -14.26 10.08 -6.50
CA SER A 158 -13.03 10.03 -7.30
C SER A 158 -11.77 9.76 -6.46
N LYS A 159 -11.87 9.87 -5.14
CA LYS A 159 -10.76 9.66 -4.19
C LYS A 159 -11.17 8.70 -3.09
N SER A 160 -10.36 7.65 -2.90
CA SER A 160 -10.59 6.66 -1.84
C SER A 160 -10.65 7.28 -0.43
N ASN A 161 -9.85 8.31 -0.14
CA ASN A 161 -9.87 8.96 1.18
C ASN A 161 -11.19 9.68 1.48
N ASP A 162 -11.83 10.27 0.46
CA ASP A 162 -13.09 10.99 0.65
C ASP A 162 -14.22 9.98 0.93
N LEU A 163 -14.20 8.84 0.23
CA LEU A 163 -15.09 7.71 0.49
C LEU A 163 -14.92 7.17 1.92
N VAL A 164 -13.69 6.93 2.38
CA VAL A 164 -13.40 6.42 3.73
C VAL A 164 -13.93 7.37 4.81
N LYS A 165 -13.68 8.68 4.68
CA LYS A 165 -14.21 9.68 5.63
C LYS A 165 -15.75 9.71 5.63
N ARG A 166 -16.37 9.62 4.46
CA ARG A 166 -17.82 9.63 4.35
C ARG A 166 -18.44 8.38 5.00
N THR A 167 -17.84 7.23 4.75
CA THR A 167 -18.28 5.96 5.34
C THR A 167 -18.08 5.90 6.84
N GLU A 168 -17.01 6.47 7.39
CA GLU A 168 -16.82 6.62 8.83
C GLU A 168 -17.99 7.36 9.48
N HIS A 169 -18.38 8.49 8.90
CA HIS A 169 -19.50 9.29 9.39
C HIS A 169 -20.84 8.52 9.32
N LEU A 170 -21.11 7.86 8.19
CA LEU A 170 -22.32 7.04 8.03
C LEU A 170 -22.36 5.89 9.03
N HIS A 171 -21.23 5.21 9.23
CA HIS A 171 -21.10 4.11 10.16
C HIS A 171 -21.40 4.55 11.61
N ALA A 172 -20.81 5.66 12.06
CA ALA A 172 -21.08 6.21 13.39
C ALA A 172 -22.57 6.58 13.59
N LYS A 173 -23.22 7.15 12.56
CA LYS A 173 -24.64 7.48 12.59
C LYS A 173 -25.52 6.22 12.72
N LEU A 174 -25.21 5.17 11.98
CA LEU A 174 -25.96 3.92 11.98
C LEU A 174 -25.73 3.12 13.27
N GLN A 175 -24.50 3.11 13.80
CA GLN A 175 -24.20 2.56 15.13
C GLN A 175 -25.04 3.21 16.23
N LYS A 176 -25.10 4.55 16.24
CA LYS A 176 -25.92 5.27 17.22
C LYS A 176 -27.39 4.88 17.13
N LYS A 177 -27.93 4.76 15.90
CA LYS A 177 -29.32 4.34 15.66
C LYS A 177 -29.56 2.90 16.14
N ALA A 178 -28.63 1.98 15.88
CA ALA A 178 -28.74 0.58 16.31
C ALA A 178 -28.73 0.46 17.84
N ARG A 179 -27.82 1.16 18.53
CA ARG A 179 -27.76 1.21 20.00
C ARG A 179 -29.02 1.79 20.61
N ALA A 180 -29.58 2.86 20.03
CA ALA A 180 -30.83 3.45 20.49
C ALA A 180 -32.01 2.47 20.40
N LYS A 181 -32.11 1.68 19.33
CA LYS A 181 -33.14 0.64 19.19
C LYS A 181 -33.03 -0.47 20.24
N LEU A 182 -31.80 -0.85 20.59
CA LEU A 182 -31.57 -1.90 21.60
C LEU A 182 -31.89 -1.42 23.02
N ALA A 183 -31.77 -0.13 23.31
CA ALA A 183 -32.10 0.44 24.61
C ALA A 183 -33.61 0.63 24.84
N THR A 184 -34.44 0.46 23.80
CA THR A 184 -35.91 0.55 23.86
C THR A 184 -36.60 -0.81 23.95
N VAL A 185 -35.84 -1.90 24.02
CA VAL A 185 -36.30 -3.28 24.21
C VAL A 185 -35.97 -3.71 25.64
#